data_AF-A0A7W2TH38-F1
#
_entry.id   AF-A0A7W2TH38-F1
#
_cell.length_a   1.000
_cell.length_b   1.000
_cell.length_c   1.000
_cell.angle_alpha   90.00
_cell.angle_beta   90.00
_cell.angle_gamma   90.00
#
_symmetry.space_group_name_H-M   'P 1'
#
loop_
_entity.id
_entity.type
_entity.pdbx_description
1 polymer ?
#
loop_
_entity_poly.entity_id
_entity_poly.type
_entity_poly.pdbx_seq_one_letter_code
_entity_poly.pdbx_strand_id
1 'polypeptide(L)'
;MRVLITILLTMFSFYTFAEEQGEKGFKMDVNVSGFFSPEVTKATIKSVVEGSSAEKEGLNVGDDVVAIDGCKIPGCPASTAKSSLQKKVGDNVVLSMLKPNGETYEANITLQ
;
A
#
# COMPACT_ATOMS: atom_id res chain seq x y z
N MET A 1 -6.01 -63.71 -7.63
CA MET A 1 -6.63 -62.44 -8.05
C MET A 1 -6.51 -61.46 -6.90
N ARG A 2 -5.43 -60.66 -6.85
CA ARG A 2 -5.21 -59.63 -5.83
C ARG A 2 -5.55 -58.30 -6.48
N VAL A 3 -6.71 -57.74 -6.14
CA VAL A 3 -7.12 -56.42 -6.61
C VAL A 3 -6.33 -55.39 -5.79
N LEU A 4 -5.23 -54.88 -6.35
CA LEU A 4 -4.60 -53.66 -5.84
C LEU A 4 -5.45 -52.48 -6.30
N ILE A 5 -6.28 -51.96 -5.40
CA ILE A 5 -6.95 -50.67 -5.57
C ILE A 5 -5.89 -49.61 -5.23
N THR A 6 -5.19 -49.12 -6.25
CA THR A 6 -4.39 -47.90 -6.14
C THR A 6 -5.34 -46.71 -6.02
N ILE A 7 -5.61 -46.29 -4.80
CA ILE A 7 -6.25 -45.00 -4.50
C ILE A 7 -5.23 -43.93 -4.87
N LEU A 8 -5.31 -43.43 -6.10
CA LEU A 8 -4.62 -42.23 -6.56
C LEU A 8 -5.27 -41.05 -5.83
N LEU A 9 -4.73 -40.73 -4.66
CA LEU A 9 -5.06 -39.56 -3.88
C LEU A 9 -4.59 -38.34 -4.70
N THR A 10 -5.46 -37.84 -5.57
CA THR A 10 -5.28 -36.54 -6.22
C THR A 10 -5.25 -35.51 -5.10
N MET A 11 -4.04 -35.03 -4.77
CA MET A 11 -3.85 -33.78 -4.07
C MET A 11 -4.49 -32.69 -4.92
N PHE A 12 -5.80 -32.49 -4.72
CA PHE A 12 -6.45 -31.22 -4.97
C PHE A 12 -5.82 -30.26 -3.96
N SER A 13 -4.67 -29.71 -4.34
CA SER A 13 -4.13 -28.54 -3.68
C SER A 13 -5.22 -27.48 -3.79
N PHE A 14 -5.96 -27.29 -2.71
CA PHE A 14 -6.80 -26.12 -2.53
C PHE A 14 -5.83 -24.95 -2.64
N TYR A 15 -5.80 -24.30 -3.80
CA TYR A 15 -5.24 -22.97 -3.92
C TYR A 15 -6.12 -22.09 -3.03
N THR A 16 -5.72 -21.95 -1.77
CA THR A 16 -6.23 -20.89 -0.92
C THR A 16 -5.77 -19.62 -1.61
N PHE A 17 -6.64 -19.01 -2.40
CA PHE A 17 -6.49 -17.63 -2.83
C PHE A 17 -6.68 -16.77 -1.57
N ALA A 18 -5.64 -16.69 -0.75
CA ALA A 18 -5.48 -15.56 0.14
C ALA A 18 -5.24 -14.36 -0.77
N GLU A 19 -6.14 -13.40 -0.74
CA GLU A 19 -5.95 -12.13 -1.44
C GLU A 19 -4.77 -11.41 -0.77
N GLU A 20 -3.58 -11.55 -1.34
CA GLU A 20 -2.38 -10.89 -0.82
C GLU A 20 -2.56 -9.37 -0.97
N GLN A 21 -2.42 -8.66 0.16
CA GLN A 21 -2.34 -7.21 0.13
C GLN A 21 -1.06 -6.83 -0.61
N GLY A 22 -1.18 -5.95 -1.60
CA GLY A 22 -0.02 -5.58 -2.39
C GLY A 22 0.98 -4.77 -1.57
N GLU A 23 2.25 -5.12 -1.71
CA GLU A 23 3.36 -4.41 -1.11
C GLU A 23 3.57 -3.06 -1.78
N LYS A 24 3.62 -2.01 -0.96
CA LYS A 24 3.76 -0.63 -1.42
C LYS A 24 5.18 -0.25 -1.80
N GLY A 25 6.19 -0.97 -1.28
CA GLY A 25 7.59 -0.60 -1.46
C GLY A 25 8.02 0.65 -0.67
N PHE A 26 7.22 1.14 0.29
CA PHE A 26 7.61 2.24 1.18
C PHE A 26 6.92 2.13 2.55
N LYS A 27 7.47 2.82 3.55
CA LYS A 27 6.85 3.05 4.86
C LYS A 27 6.76 4.54 5.12
N MET A 28 5.78 4.94 5.92
CA MET A 28 5.58 6.33 6.32
C MET A 28 5.21 6.42 7.79
N ASP A 29 5.59 7.52 8.44
CA ASP A 29 5.02 7.91 9.72
C ASP A 29 3.70 8.62 9.46
N VAL A 30 2.66 8.25 10.21
CA VAL A 30 1.32 8.85 10.09
C VAL A 30 0.89 9.36 11.46
N ASN A 31 0.61 10.66 11.53
CA ASN A 31 -0.02 11.27 12.69
C ASN A 31 -1.53 11.32 12.47
N VAL A 32 -2.27 10.81 13.44
CA VAL A 32 -3.74 10.78 13.43
C VAL A 32 -4.26 11.54 14.63
N SER A 33 -5.35 12.29 14.45
CA SER A 33 -6.06 12.98 15.53
C SER A 33 -7.54 12.57 15.55
N GLY A 34 -8.16 12.61 16.73
CA GLY A 34 -9.58 12.29 16.91
C GLY A 34 -9.81 10.83 17.37
N PHE A 35 -10.75 10.65 18.29
CA PHE A 35 -11.07 9.33 18.88
C PHE A 35 -12.26 8.65 18.18
N PHE A 36 -13.35 9.40 17.94
CA PHE A 36 -14.55 8.88 17.28
C PHE A 36 -14.56 9.09 15.76
N SER A 37 -13.77 10.05 15.27
CA SER A 37 -13.62 10.36 13.83
C SER A 37 -12.15 10.65 13.57
N PRO A 38 -11.32 9.61 13.48
CA PRO A 38 -9.88 9.77 13.32
C PRO A 38 -9.54 10.32 11.93
N GLU A 39 -8.73 11.36 11.88
CA GLU A 39 -8.25 12.01 10.66
C GLU A 39 -6.72 12.05 10.63
N VAL A 40 -6.15 11.86 9.45
CA VAL A 40 -4.72 12.00 9.21
C VAL A 40 -4.38 13.49 9.21
N THR A 41 -3.42 13.85 10.07
CA THR A 41 -2.94 15.23 10.23
C THR A 41 -1.60 15.46 9.54
N LYS A 42 -0.76 14.43 9.50
CA LYS A 42 0.53 14.45 8.80
C LYS A 42 0.90 13.04 8.37
N ALA A 43 1.52 12.91 7.20
CA ALA A 43 2.16 11.69 6.76
C ALA A 43 3.50 12.02 6.09
N THR A 44 4.55 11.29 6.44
CA THR A 44 5.92 11.55 5.94
C THR A 44 6.61 10.24 5.59
N ILE A 45 7.27 10.16 4.44
CA ILE A 45 7.98 8.96 4.00
C ILE A 45 9.18 8.69 4.91
N LYS A 46 9.27 7.44 5.38
CA LYS A 46 10.32 6.97 6.31
C LYS A 46 11.34 6.06 5.68
N SER A 47 10.90 5.24 4.74
CA SER A 47 11.77 4.33 4.01
C SER A 47 11.16 4.03 2.67
N VAL A 48 12.00 3.86 1.66
CA VAL A 48 11.64 3.39 0.34
C VAL A 48 12.46 2.14 0.06
N VAL A 49 11.83 1.11 -0.49
CA VAL A 49 12.47 -0.15 -0.86
C VAL A 49 13.11 0.02 -2.22
N GLU A 50 14.38 -0.33 -2.34
CA GLU A 50 15.14 -0.29 -3.59
C GLU A 50 14.49 -1.21 -4.65
N GLY A 51 14.40 -0.74 -5.88
CA GLY A 51 13.79 -1.43 -7.02
C GLY A 51 12.26 -1.43 -7.06
N SER A 52 11.60 -0.93 -6.01
CA SER A 52 10.14 -0.87 -5.92
C SER A 52 9.51 0.13 -6.91
N SER A 53 8.20 0.05 -7.10
CA SER A 53 7.46 1.06 -7.87
C SER A 53 7.60 2.44 -7.22
N ALA A 54 7.60 2.53 -5.89
CA ALA A 54 7.73 3.79 -5.16
C ALA A 54 9.05 4.52 -5.46
N GLU A 55 10.17 3.79 -5.49
CA GLU A 55 11.48 4.37 -5.84
C GLU A 55 11.50 4.88 -7.28
N LYS A 56 10.95 4.10 -8.22
CA LYS A 56 10.89 4.46 -9.65
C LYS A 56 10.05 5.72 -9.91
N GLU A 57 9.01 5.92 -9.11
CA GLU A 57 8.17 7.12 -9.12
C GLU A 57 8.82 8.31 -8.38
N GLY A 58 10.06 8.16 -7.89
CA GLY A 58 10.83 9.25 -7.30
C GLY A 58 10.48 9.59 -5.85
N LEU A 59 9.88 8.65 -5.10
CA LEU A 59 9.70 8.80 -3.65
C LEU A 59 11.04 8.85 -2.93
N ASN A 60 11.20 9.81 -2.04
CA ASN A 60 12.36 9.92 -1.17
C ASN A 60 11.96 9.98 0.30
N VAL A 61 12.86 9.52 1.16
CA VAL A 61 12.70 9.67 2.61
C VAL A 61 12.66 11.15 2.96
N GLY A 62 11.68 11.54 3.79
CA GLY A 62 11.45 12.93 4.19
C GLY A 62 10.44 13.69 3.33
N ASP A 63 9.96 13.11 2.23
CA ASP A 63 8.85 13.70 1.48
C ASP A 63 7.56 13.65 2.31
N ASP A 64 6.81 14.75 2.34
CA ASP A 64 5.52 14.85 3.03
C ASP A 64 4.40 14.45 2.06
N VAL A 65 3.48 13.58 2.52
CA VAL A 65 2.31 13.17 1.74
C VAL A 65 1.18 14.16 1.99
N VAL A 66 0.79 14.90 0.95
CA VAL A 66 -0.27 15.92 1.02
C VAL A 66 -1.63 15.42 0.53
N ALA A 67 -1.66 14.32 -0.22
CA ALA A 67 -2.91 13.59 -0.50
C ALA A 67 -2.65 12.11 -0.85
N ILE A 68 -3.66 11.27 -0.60
CA ILE A 68 -3.69 9.85 -0.98
C ILE A 68 -4.97 9.61 -1.79
N ASP A 69 -4.84 9.21 -3.06
CA ASP A 69 -5.94 9.09 -4.03
C ASP A 69 -6.88 10.32 -4.02
N GLY A 70 -6.29 11.52 -3.96
CA GLY A 70 -7.03 12.79 -3.90
C GLY A 70 -7.61 13.15 -2.51
N CYS A 71 -7.53 12.26 -1.52
CA CYS A 71 -7.91 12.55 -0.14
C CYS A 71 -6.83 13.40 0.53
N LYS A 72 -7.12 14.69 0.74
CA LYS A 72 -6.14 15.68 1.23
C LYS A 72 -5.74 15.45 2.69
N ILE A 73 -4.47 15.69 2.99
CA ILE A 73 -3.89 15.68 4.33
C ILE A 73 -3.38 17.10 4.63
N PRO A 74 -3.75 17.71 5.77
CA PRO A 74 -4.59 17.16 6.84
C PRO A 74 -6.08 17.05 6.45
N GLY A 75 -6.82 16.22 7.19
CA GLY A 75 -8.28 16.09 7.10
C GLY A 75 -8.81 14.82 6.42
N CYS A 76 -7.92 13.99 5.85
CA CYS A 76 -8.33 12.71 5.30
C CYS A 76 -8.74 11.74 6.43
N PRO A 77 -9.93 11.11 6.40
CA PRO A 77 -10.29 10.10 7.38
C PRO A 77 -9.27 8.95 7.38
N ALA A 78 -8.84 8.52 8.56
CA ALA A 78 -7.81 7.49 8.70
C ALA A 78 -8.23 6.16 8.06
N SER A 79 -9.52 5.84 8.07
CA SER A 79 -10.09 4.67 7.38
C SER A 79 -9.94 4.80 5.87
N THR A 80 -10.27 5.95 5.29
CA THR A 80 -10.12 6.21 3.85
C THR A 80 -8.67 6.11 3.41
N ALA A 81 -7.76 6.79 4.12
CA ALA A 81 -6.32 6.72 3.86
C ALA A 81 -5.79 5.28 3.93
N LYS A 82 -6.20 4.51 4.95
CA LYS A 82 -5.81 3.11 5.12
C LYS A 82 -6.33 2.24 3.97
N SER A 83 -7.60 2.39 3.58
CA SER A 83 -8.19 1.63 2.47
C SER A 83 -7.52 1.93 1.13
N SER A 84 -7.21 3.19 0.86
CA SER A 84 -6.44 3.58 -0.33
C SER A 84 -5.07 2.91 -0.39
N LEU A 85 -4.44 2.69 0.76
CA LEU A 85 -3.12 2.06 0.83
C LEU A 85 -3.18 0.53 0.92
N GLN A 86 -4.31 -0.08 1.24
CA GLN A 86 -4.48 -1.53 1.41
C GLN A 86 -5.30 -2.12 0.26
N LYS A 87 -4.79 -1.94 -0.96
CA LYS A 87 -5.37 -2.51 -2.18
C LYS A 87 -4.64 -3.80 -2.56
N LYS A 88 -5.10 -4.46 -3.62
CA LYS A 88 -4.55 -5.74 -4.07
C LYS A 88 -3.26 -5.52 -4.84
N VAL A 89 -2.47 -6.59 -4.98
CA VAL A 89 -1.36 -6.62 -5.95
C VAL A 89 -1.86 -6.20 -7.34
N GLY A 90 -1.11 -5.34 -8.01
CA GLY A 90 -1.42 -4.77 -9.32
C GLY A 90 -2.33 -3.54 -9.30
N ASP A 91 -2.95 -3.22 -8.16
CA ASP A 91 -3.68 -1.96 -8.01
C ASP A 91 -2.72 -0.77 -7.89
N ASN A 92 -3.22 0.42 -8.23
CA ASN A 92 -2.46 1.66 -8.13
C ASN A 92 -2.93 2.54 -6.98
N VAL A 93 -1.99 3.27 -6.40
CA VAL A 93 -2.24 4.33 -5.41
C VAL A 93 -1.55 5.60 -5.88
N VAL A 94 -2.31 6.68 -5.96
CA VAL A 94 -1.78 7.98 -6.35
C VAL A 94 -1.46 8.78 -5.10
N LEU A 95 -0.21 9.17 -4.93
CA LEU A 95 0.23 10.05 -3.85
C LEU A 95 0.57 11.42 -4.39
N SER A 96 0.00 12.45 -3.79
CA SER A 96 0.49 13.82 -3.99
C SER A 96 1.49 14.12 -2.89
N MET A 97 2.69 14.53 -3.28
CA MET A 97 3.86 14.64 -2.43
C MET A 97 4.39 16.07 -2.41
N LEU A 98 5.01 16.46 -1.29
CA LEU A 98 5.72 17.70 -1.09
C LEU A 98 7.16 17.40 -0.66
N LYS A 99 8.13 17.77 -1.49
CA LYS A 99 9.55 17.63 -1.19
C LYS A 99 9.98 18.68 -0.15
N PRO A 100 11.07 18.43 0.60
CA PRO A 100 11.62 19.40 1.56
C PRO A 100 12.00 20.77 0.95
N ASN A 101 12.28 20.83 -0.36
CA ASN A 101 12.57 22.07 -1.09
C ASN A 101 11.31 22.88 -1.46
N GLY A 102 10.11 22.38 -1.16
CA GLY A 102 8.83 23.01 -1.48
C GLY A 102 8.22 22.58 -2.82
N GLU A 103 8.89 21.71 -3.59
CA GLU A 103 8.39 21.20 -4.86
C GLU A 103 7.33 20.13 -4.64
N THR A 104 6.23 20.22 -5.39
CA THR A 104 5.15 19.22 -5.36
C THR A 104 5.24 18.31 -6.57
N TYR A 105 5.01 17.01 -6.36
CA TYR A 105 4.93 16.04 -7.45
C TYR A 105 3.87 14.98 -7.14
N GLU A 106 3.44 14.26 -8.18
CA GLU A 106 2.53 13.14 -8.07
C GLU A 106 3.29 11.85 -8.36
N ALA A 107 3.01 10.80 -7.58
CA ALA A 107 3.61 9.48 -7.75
C ALA A 107 2.51 8.43 -7.89
N ASN A 108 2.56 7.64 -8.96
CA ASN A 108 1.58 6.59 -9.23
C ASN A 108 2.17 5.21 -8.91
N ILE A 109 1.90 4.73 -7.70
CA ILE A 109 2.56 3.55 -7.15
C ILE A 109 1.72 2.32 -7.44
N THR A 110 2.26 1.39 -8.21
CA THR A 110 1.68 0.05 -8.39
C THR A 110 2.06 -0.83 -7.20
N LEU A 111 1.07 -1.43 -6.57
CA LEU A 111 1.26 -2.38 -5.48
C LEU A 111 1.75 -3.72 -6.04
N GLN A 112 2.77 -4.31 -5.41
CA GLN A 112 3.46 -5.50 -5.90
C GLN A 112 3.16 -6.75 -5.09
#